data_AF-A0A7J9J1D9-F1
#
_entry.id   AF-A0A7J9J1D9-F1
#
_cell.length_a   1.000
_cell.length_b   1.000
_cell.length_c   1.000
_cell.angle_alpha   90.00
_cell.angle_beta   90.00
_cell.angle_gamma   90.00
#
_symmetry.space_group_name_H-M   'P 1'
#
loop_
_entity.id
_entity.type
_entity.pdbx_description
1 polymer ?
#
loop_
_entity_poly.entity_id
_entity_poly.type
_entity_poly.pdbx_seq_one_letter_code
_entity_poly.pdbx_strand_id
1 'polypeptide(L)'
;MLGVPYPSPFADPNTAGVKLLGGVNYASAAAGILDESGQHYGERYSLRQQVLNFETTLDQLRTMMGRDNLTSFLAKSIAILVFGSNDYINNYLMPSIYASSFNYNPAQFSNLLLNRYAPQLLTLYNLGIRKMFIAGIGPLGCIPNQRATGQAAPGRCVDYVN
;
A
#
# COMPACT_ATOMS: atom_id res chain seq x y z
N MET A 1 10.27 -14.75 3.69
CA MET A 1 10.25 -14.04 2.40
C MET A 1 10.40 -15.04 1.27
N LEU A 2 9.86 -14.76 0.09
CA LEU A 2 9.60 -15.73 -1.00
C LEU A 2 10.85 -16.33 -1.70
N GLY A 3 12.06 -16.12 -1.17
CA GLY A 3 13.30 -16.66 -1.75
C GLY A 3 13.71 -16.04 -3.09
N VAL A 4 13.13 -14.88 -3.45
CA VAL A 4 13.43 -14.13 -4.68
C VAL A 4 14.24 -12.86 -4.38
N PRO A 5 15.05 -12.37 -5.33
CA PRO A 5 15.74 -11.09 -5.18
C PRO A 5 14.77 -9.93 -4.88
N TYR A 6 15.25 -8.91 -4.16
CA TYR A 6 14.45 -7.72 -3.91
C TYR A 6 14.24 -6.93 -5.20
N PRO A 7 12.99 -6.53 -5.51
CA PRO A 7 12.73 -5.68 -6.66
C PRO A 7 13.31 -4.28 -6.47
N SER A 8 13.76 -3.65 -7.56
CA SER A 8 14.37 -2.32 -7.49
C SER A 8 13.33 -1.25 -7.11
N PRO A 9 13.67 -0.26 -6.26
CA PRO A 9 12.75 0.82 -5.91
C PRO A 9 12.36 1.65 -7.13
N PHE A 10 11.06 1.97 -7.28
CA PHE A 10 10.58 2.81 -8.37
C PHE A 10 11.24 4.20 -8.39
N ALA A 11 11.52 4.76 -7.22
CA ALA A 11 12.11 6.09 -7.08
C ALA A 11 13.62 6.15 -7.41
N ASP A 12 14.28 5.01 -7.62
CA ASP A 12 15.67 5.00 -8.07
C ASP A 12 15.71 5.31 -9.58
N PRO A 13 16.39 6.39 -10.04
CA PRO A 13 16.48 6.73 -11.45
C PRO A 13 17.13 5.63 -12.30
N ASN A 14 17.84 4.68 -11.67
CA ASN A 14 18.43 3.53 -12.35
C ASN A 14 17.48 2.34 -12.49
N THR A 15 16.24 2.41 -12.00
CA THR A 15 15.19 1.40 -12.17
C THR A 15 14.50 1.59 -13.52
N ALA A 16 15.17 1.17 -14.59
CA ALA A 16 14.68 1.29 -15.95
C ALA A 16 15.14 0.11 -16.83
N GLY A 17 14.52 -0.02 -18.00
CA GLY A 17 14.88 -1.02 -19.00
C GLY A 17 14.84 -2.45 -18.44
N VAL A 18 15.86 -3.26 -18.72
CA VAL A 18 15.90 -4.69 -18.36
C VAL A 18 15.72 -4.98 -16.87
N LYS A 19 16.03 -4.01 -15.98
CA LYS A 19 15.82 -4.18 -14.53
C LYS A 19 14.34 -4.30 -14.15
N LEU A 20 13.44 -3.73 -14.95
CA LEU A 20 11.99 -3.83 -14.73
C LEU A 20 11.49 -5.28 -14.80
N LEU A 21 12.19 -6.14 -15.54
CA LEU A 21 11.86 -7.56 -15.67
C LEU A 21 12.06 -8.35 -14.37
N GLY A 22 12.88 -7.83 -13.44
CA GLY A 22 13.08 -8.38 -12.10
C GLY A 22 12.02 -7.95 -11.08
N GLY A 23 11.08 -7.10 -11.48
CA GLY A 23 10.08 -6.51 -10.60
C GLY A 23 10.49 -5.15 -10.05
N VAL A 24 9.50 -4.39 -9.60
CA VAL A 24 9.66 -3.01 -9.12
C VAL A 24 8.95 -2.85 -7.77
N ASN A 25 9.61 -2.18 -6.84
CA ASN A 25 9.04 -1.82 -5.54
C ASN A 25 8.47 -0.40 -5.58
N TYR A 26 7.15 -0.30 -5.55
CA TYR A 26 6.43 0.98 -5.50
C TYR A 26 6.16 1.47 -4.08
N ALA A 27 6.41 0.64 -3.05
CA ALA A 27 6.05 0.95 -1.68
C ALA A 27 6.74 2.23 -1.20
N SER A 28 5.97 3.06 -0.50
CA SER A 28 6.43 4.31 0.09
C SER A 28 6.10 4.32 1.58
N ALA A 29 7.05 4.75 2.41
CA ALA A 29 6.84 4.85 3.85
C ALA A 29 5.68 5.82 4.16
N ALA A 30 4.95 5.56 5.25
CA ALA A 30 3.76 6.32 5.67
C ALA A 30 2.56 6.31 4.69
N ALA A 31 2.66 5.70 3.51
CA ALA A 31 1.57 5.65 2.55
C ALA A 31 0.34 4.90 3.08
N GLY A 32 -0.84 5.46 2.84
CA GLY A 32 -2.13 4.81 3.08
C GLY A 32 -2.89 4.51 1.79
N ILE A 33 -4.06 3.91 1.97
CA ILE A 33 -5.10 3.77 0.95
C ILE A 33 -5.67 5.15 0.63
N LEU A 34 -5.90 5.99 1.65
CA LEU A 34 -6.31 7.37 1.50
C LEU A 34 -5.10 8.22 1.12
N ASP A 35 -5.32 9.22 0.27
CA ASP A 35 -4.24 10.09 -0.21
C ASP A 35 -3.64 10.91 0.94
N GLU A 36 -4.46 11.37 1.88
CA GLU A 36 -4.04 12.20 3.01
C GLU A 36 -3.32 11.45 4.14
N SER A 37 -3.45 10.12 4.20
CA SER A 37 -2.84 9.30 5.26
C SER A 37 -1.32 9.48 5.28
N GLY A 38 -0.76 9.72 6.47
CA GLY A 38 0.68 9.89 6.66
C GLY A 38 1.31 11.17 6.10
N GLN A 39 0.52 12.10 5.55
CA GLN A 39 1.05 13.33 4.93
C GLN A 39 1.81 14.26 5.89
N HIS A 40 1.56 14.18 7.19
CA HIS A 40 2.27 14.96 8.19
C HIS A 40 3.75 14.55 8.36
N TYR A 41 4.16 13.40 7.78
CA TYR A 41 5.56 13.00 7.69
C TYR A 41 6.27 13.53 6.43
N GLY A 42 5.57 14.26 5.55
CA GLY A 42 6.10 14.81 4.31
C GLY A 42 5.63 14.05 3.07
N GLU A 43 6.41 14.14 1.99
CA GLU A 43 6.08 13.53 0.70
C GLU A 43 6.10 12.00 0.75
N ARG A 44 5.10 11.41 0.10
CA ARG A 44 4.86 9.96 0.05
C ARG A 44 4.01 9.61 -1.16
N TYR A 45 4.19 8.40 -1.68
CA TYR A 45 3.32 7.87 -2.72
C TYR A 45 2.17 7.10 -2.09
N SER A 46 0.96 7.67 -2.06
CA SER A 46 -0.26 6.95 -1.65
C SER A 46 -0.49 5.72 -2.53
N LEU A 47 -1.37 4.79 -2.12
CA LEU A 47 -1.74 3.64 -2.96
C LEU A 47 -2.09 4.06 -4.39
N ARG A 48 -2.91 5.10 -4.55
CA ARG A 48 -3.29 5.62 -5.87
C ARG A 48 -2.07 6.06 -6.68
N GLN A 49 -1.14 6.79 -6.05
CA GLN A 49 0.08 7.22 -6.72
C GLN A 49 1.01 6.04 -7.07
N GLN A 50 1.06 5.01 -6.23
CA GLN A 50 1.82 3.78 -6.51
C GLN A 50 1.24 3.01 -7.71
N VAL A 51 -0.08 2.99 -7.89
CA VAL A 51 -0.72 2.41 -9.09
C VAL A 51 -0.37 3.23 -10.35
N LEU A 52 -0.37 4.56 -10.28
CA LEU A 52 0.06 5.42 -11.39
C LEU A 52 1.56 5.22 -11.74
N ASN A 53 2.40 5.01 -10.74
CA ASN A 53 3.82 4.69 -10.93
C ASN A 53 3.98 3.32 -11.64
N PHE A 54 3.12 2.35 -11.32
CA PHE A 54 3.05 1.08 -12.04
C PHE A 54 2.62 1.25 -13.50
N GLU A 55 1.63 2.11 -13.78
CA GLU A 55 1.24 2.44 -15.17
C GLU A 55 2.41 3.03 -15.97
N THR A 56 3.21 3.91 -15.35
CA THR A 56 4.45 4.45 -15.97
C THR A 56 5.46 3.33 -16.29
N THR A 57 5.57 2.33 -15.42
CA THR A 57 6.41 1.15 -15.67
C THR A 57 5.87 0.32 -16.82
N LEU A 58 4.54 0.17 -16.89
CA LEU A 58 3.87 -0.56 -17.95
C LEU A 58 4.11 0.07 -19.32
N ASP A 59 4.14 1.40 -19.41
CA ASP A 59 4.48 2.11 -20.64
C ASP A 59 5.90 1.79 -21.14
N GLN A 60 6.88 1.69 -20.23
CA GLN A 60 8.22 1.24 -20.61
C GLN A 60 8.24 -0.23 -21.03
N LEU A 61 7.53 -1.11 -20.33
CA LEU A 61 7.46 -2.52 -20.71
C LEU A 61 6.84 -2.72 -22.10
N ARG A 62 5.84 -1.89 -22.47
CA ARG A 62 5.23 -1.90 -23.81
C ARG A 62 6.21 -1.57 -24.93
N THR A 63 7.26 -0.76 -24.67
CA THR A 63 8.30 -0.48 -25.68
C THR A 63 9.34 -1.60 -25.76
N MET A 64 9.49 -2.39 -24.69
CA MET A 64 10.49 -3.45 -24.59
C MET A 64 10.00 -4.82 -25.11
N MET A 65 8.68 -5.08 -25.11
CA MET A 65 8.14 -6.36 -25.54
C MET A 65 6.77 -6.24 -26.23
N GLY A 66 6.50 -7.17 -27.16
CA GLY A 66 5.22 -7.24 -27.86
C GLY A 66 4.03 -7.55 -26.94
N ARG A 67 2.82 -7.26 -27.42
CA ARG A 67 1.56 -7.36 -26.66
C ARG A 67 1.34 -8.72 -25.98
N ASP A 68 1.58 -9.82 -26.70
CA ASP A 68 1.32 -11.17 -26.17
C ASP A 68 2.34 -11.54 -25.07
N ASN A 69 3.60 -11.16 -25.27
CA ASN A 69 4.65 -11.33 -24.27
C ASN A 69 4.35 -10.51 -23.01
N LEU A 70 3.93 -9.25 -23.17
CA LEU A 70 3.54 -8.40 -22.05
C LEU A 70 2.35 -8.99 -21.27
N THR A 71 1.34 -9.46 -21.98
CA THR A 71 0.15 -10.09 -21.37
C THR A 71 0.55 -11.32 -20.57
N SER A 72 1.40 -12.18 -21.14
CA SER A 72 1.92 -13.38 -20.46
C SER A 72 2.80 -13.01 -19.26
N PHE A 73 3.65 -12.00 -19.39
CA PHE A 73 4.52 -11.50 -18.33
C PHE A 73 3.70 -11.01 -17.13
N LEU A 74 2.73 -10.12 -17.33
CA LEU A 74 1.90 -9.57 -16.25
C LEU A 74 1.01 -10.63 -15.58
N ALA A 75 0.46 -11.57 -16.36
CA ALA A 75 -0.32 -12.68 -15.81
C ALA A 75 0.53 -13.61 -14.93
N LYS A 76 1.83 -13.73 -15.23
CA LYS A 76 2.80 -14.51 -14.43
C LYS A 76 3.42 -13.71 -13.29
N SER A 77 3.29 -12.40 -13.26
CA SER A 77 3.74 -11.55 -12.15
C SER A 77 2.79 -11.63 -10.94
N ILE A 78 3.30 -11.28 -9.76
CA ILE A 78 2.52 -11.16 -8.52
C ILE A 78 2.62 -9.74 -7.99
N ALA A 79 1.47 -9.12 -7.68
CA ALA A 79 1.43 -7.87 -6.92
C ALA A 79 1.27 -8.19 -5.44
N ILE A 80 2.08 -7.55 -4.60
CA ILE A 80 2.02 -7.68 -3.14
C ILE A 80 1.60 -6.34 -2.58
N LEU A 81 0.45 -6.29 -1.91
CA LEU A 81 -0.13 -5.07 -1.38
C LEU A 81 -0.25 -5.18 0.13
N VAL A 82 0.40 -4.25 0.83
CA VAL A 82 0.42 -4.17 2.29
C VAL A 82 0.03 -2.75 2.67
N PHE A 83 -1.26 -2.54 2.91
CA PHE A 83 -1.88 -1.23 3.14
C PHE A 83 -2.93 -1.30 4.25
N GLY A 84 -3.37 -0.14 4.73
CA GLY A 84 -4.42 -0.01 5.73
C GLY A 84 -3.91 0.41 7.10
N SER A 85 -2.77 -0.12 7.58
CA SER A 85 -2.24 0.23 8.90
C SER A 85 -2.00 1.73 9.07
N ASN A 86 -1.42 2.41 8.07
CA ASN A 86 -1.20 3.86 8.08
C ASN A 86 -2.50 4.68 8.05
N ASP A 87 -3.57 4.16 7.44
CA ASP A 87 -4.87 4.83 7.46
C ASP A 87 -5.48 4.85 8.86
N TYR A 88 -5.09 3.92 9.73
CA TYR A 88 -5.45 3.96 11.14
C TYR A 88 -4.44 4.77 11.95
N ILE A 89 -3.18 4.35 12.02
CA ILE A 89 -2.21 4.92 12.97
C ILE A 89 -1.71 6.32 12.58
N ASN A 90 -1.75 6.66 11.28
CA ASN A 90 -1.28 7.93 10.73
C ASN A 90 -2.42 8.74 10.08
N ASN A 91 -3.67 8.48 10.53
CA ASN A 91 -4.87 9.22 10.14
C ASN A 91 -5.99 9.04 11.19
N TYR A 92 -6.75 7.93 11.17
CA TYR A 92 -7.92 7.75 12.05
C TYR A 92 -7.65 7.90 13.55
N LEU A 93 -6.52 7.39 14.04
CA LEU A 93 -6.13 7.44 15.46
C LEU A 93 -5.36 8.71 15.83
N MET A 94 -5.33 9.72 14.94
CA MET A 94 -4.67 11.01 15.15
C MET A 94 -5.66 12.18 15.04
N PRO A 95 -6.64 12.29 15.96
CA PRO A 95 -7.69 13.32 15.91
C PRO A 95 -7.15 14.75 16.01
N SER A 96 -5.94 14.97 16.52
CA SER A 96 -5.32 16.30 16.56
C SER A 96 -4.85 16.82 15.18
N ILE A 97 -4.73 15.93 14.19
CA ILE A 97 -4.24 16.25 12.83
C ILE A 97 -5.31 15.96 11.78
N TYR A 98 -6.13 14.92 11.98
CA TYR A 98 -7.11 14.44 11.01
C TYR A 98 -8.52 14.42 11.57
N ALA A 99 -9.50 14.78 10.73
CA ALA A 99 -10.91 14.79 11.10
C ALA A 99 -11.60 13.42 10.99
N SER A 100 -10.89 12.38 10.57
CA SER A 100 -11.46 11.09 10.19
C SER A 100 -12.22 10.38 11.32
N SER A 101 -11.69 10.35 12.54
CA SER A 101 -12.40 9.78 13.70
C SER A 101 -13.57 10.62 14.19
N PHE A 102 -13.63 11.91 13.82
CA PHE A 102 -14.80 12.75 14.09
C PHE A 102 -15.90 12.52 13.06
N ASN A 103 -15.52 12.25 11.82
CA ASN A 103 -16.44 12.07 10.69
C ASN A 103 -16.98 10.65 10.55
N TYR A 104 -16.24 9.65 11.03
CA TYR A 104 -16.54 8.24 10.84
C TYR A 104 -16.36 7.47 12.14
N ASN A 105 -17.30 6.57 12.44
CA ASN A 105 -17.05 5.49 13.39
C ASN A 105 -16.18 4.38 12.74
N PRO A 106 -15.71 3.38 13.51
CA PRO A 106 -14.77 2.38 12.98
C PRO A 106 -15.29 1.61 11.75
N ALA A 107 -16.57 1.22 11.75
CA ALA A 107 -17.18 0.49 10.64
C ALA A 107 -17.37 1.37 9.40
N GLN A 108 -17.70 2.64 9.58
CA GLN A 108 -17.78 3.60 8.48
C GLN A 108 -16.40 3.88 7.89
N PHE A 109 -15.38 4.00 8.73
CA PHE A 109 -14.01 4.22 8.26
C PHE A 109 -13.47 3.00 7.51
N SER A 110 -13.69 1.77 8.01
CA SER A 110 -13.31 0.56 7.26
C SER A 110 -14.01 0.49 5.90
N ASN A 111 -15.29 0.84 5.83
CA ASN A 111 -16.02 0.91 4.57
C ASN A 111 -15.46 1.99 3.62
N LEU A 112 -15.07 3.15 4.15
CA LEU A 112 -14.38 4.18 3.36
C LEU A 112 -13.08 3.63 2.75
N LEU A 113 -12.26 2.94 3.55
CA LEU A 113 -11.01 2.33 3.06
C LEU A 113 -11.29 1.29 1.97
N LEU A 114 -12.25 0.38 2.19
CA LEU A 114 -12.61 -0.63 1.19
C LEU A 114 -13.12 0.00 -0.11
N ASN A 115 -13.93 1.05 -0.02
CA ASN A 115 -14.44 1.80 -1.18
C ASN A 115 -13.33 2.52 -1.96
N ARG A 116 -12.19 2.83 -1.33
CA ARG A 116 -11.02 3.41 -2.00
C ARG A 116 -10.05 2.34 -2.48
N TYR A 117 -9.95 1.21 -1.78
CA TYR A 117 -9.02 0.14 -2.09
C TYR A 117 -9.49 -0.74 -3.26
N ALA A 118 -10.77 -1.16 -3.25
CA ALA A 118 -11.29 -2.07 -4.26
C ALA A 118 -11.14 -1.55 -5.70
N PRO A 119 -11.38 -0.26 -6.01
CA PRO A 119 -11.10 0.28 -7.33
C PRO A 119 -9.63 0.17 -7.75
N GLN A 120 -8.68 0.36 -6.84
CA GLN A 120 -7.24 0.24 -7.15
C GLN A 120 -6.86 -1.20 -7.49
N LEU A 121 -7.41 -2.18 -6.76
CA LEU A 121 -7.26 -3.60 -7.07
C LEU A 121 -7.83 -3.94 -8.45
N LEU A 122 -9.02 -3.41 -8.76
CA LEU A 122 -9.64 -3.60 -10.07
C LEU A 122 -8.81 -2.96 -11.18
N THR A 123 -8.23 -1.78 -10.96
CA THR A 123 -7.31 -1.14 -11.91
C THR A 123 -6.10 -2.04 -12.18
N LEU A 124 -5.43 -2.54 -11.15
CA LEU A 124 -4.29 -3.47 -11.32
C LEU A 124 -4.68 -4.73 -12.10
N TYR A 125 -5.87 -5.27 -11.81
CA TYR A 125 -6.40 -6.41 -12.55
C TYR A 125 -6.64 -6.04 -14.03
N ASN A 126 -7.28 -4.92 -14.31
CA ASN A 126 -7.55 -4.47 -15.69
C ASN A 126 -6.25 -4.17 -16.46
N LEU A 127 -5.19 -3.76 -15.76
CA LEU A 127 -3.86 -3.54 -16.35
C LEU A 127 -3.10 -4.83 -16.68
N GLY A 128 -3.57 -5.99 -16.22
CA GLY A 128 -3.01 -7.30 -16.60
C GLY A 128 -2.49 -8.15 -15.45
N ILE A 129 -2.46 -7.64 -14.21
CA ILE A 129 -2.07 -8.44 -13.05
C ILE A 129 -3.14 -9.51 -12.78
N ARG A 130 -2.72 -10.75 -12.56
CA ARG A 130 -3.64 -11.88 -12.28
C ARG A 130 -3.41 -12.53 -10.91
N LYS A 131 -2.29 -12.24 -10.25
CA LYS A 131 -1.96 -12.76 -8.92
C LYS A 131 -1.73 -11.60 -7.98
N MET A 132 -2.51 -11.56 -6.90
CA MET A 132 -2.40 -10.52 -5.87
C MET A 132 -2.33 -11.18 -4.51
N PHE A 133 -1.35 -10.77 -3.71
CA PHE A 133 -1.32 -11.00 -2.28
C PHE A 133 -1.76 -9.72 -1.60
N ILE A 134 -2.89 -9.76 -0.90
CA ILE A 134 -3.46 -8.62 -0.19
C ILE A 134 -3.34 -8.91 1.30
N ALA A 135 -2.46 -8.19 2.00
CA ALA A 135 -2.29 -8.36 3.43
C ALA A 135 -3.49 -7.77 4.20
N GLY A 136 -3.92 -8.48 5.23
CA GLY A 136 -4.80 -7.92 6.25
C GLY A 136 -4.03 -7.00 7.22
N ILE A 137 -4.78 -6.19 7.95
CA ILE A 137 -4.23 -5.32 9.01
C ILE A 137 -4.00 -6.19 10.25
N GLY A 138 -2.78 -6.17 10.78
CA GLY A 138 -2.44 -6.82 12.06
C GLY A 138 -2.97 -6.06 13.27
N PRO A 139 -2.85 -6.60 14.49
CA PRO A 139 -3.37 -5.97 15.70
C PRO A 139 -2.56 -4.70 16.04
N LEU A 140 -3.08 -3.54 15.65
CA LEU A 140 -2.40 -2.25 15.75
C LEU A 140 -2.15 -1.84 17.19
N GLY A 141 -3.03 -2.22 18.13
CA GLY A 141 -2.84 -1.96 19.56
C GLY A 141 -1.61 -2.64 20.16
N CYS A 142 -1.01 -3.60 19.44
CA CYS A 142 0.18 -4.32 19.88
C CYS A 142 1.50 -3.69 19.40
N ILE A 143 1.46 -2.67 18.52
CA ILE A 143 2.70 -2.06 18.02
C ILE A 143 3.37 -1.22 19.12
N PRO A 144 4.72 -1.05 19.09
CA PRO A 144 5.44 -0.33 20.13
C PRO A 144 4.90 1.07 20.41
N ASN A 145 4.54 1.83 19.37
CA ASN A 145 3.99 3.18 19.52
C ASN A 145 2.67 3.21 20.31
N GLN A 146 1.75 2.28 20.04
CA GLN A 146 0.48 2.20 20.76
C GLN A 146 0.66 1.67 22.18
N ARG A 147 1.55 0.71 22.39
CA ARG A 147 1.87 0.22 23.76
C ARG A 147 2.53 1.28 24.63
N ALA A 148 3.27 2.22 24.03
CA ALA A 148 3.91 3.32 24.74
C ALA A 148 2.93 4.37 25.29
N THR A 149 1.65 4.36 24.89
CA THR A 149 0.64 5.31 25.43
C THR A 149 0.28 5.04 26.89
N GLY A 150 0.60 3.86 27.41
CA GLY A 150 0.26 3.46 28.79
C GLY A 150 -1.23 3.20 29.02
N GLN A 151 -2.03 3.12 27.96
CA GLN A 151 -3.49 2.89 28.04
C GLN A 151 -3.87 1.42 28.29
N ALA A 152 -2.89 0.51 28.31
CA ALA A 152 -3.06 -0.90 28.61
C ALA A 152 -2.06 -1.37 29.66
N ALA A 153 -2.39 -2.44 30.37
CA ALA A 153 -1.50 -3.04 31.36
C ALA A 153 -0.18 -3.54 30.72
N PRO A 154 0.94 -3.61 31.47
CA PRO A 154 2.19 -4.15 30.96
C PRO A 154 2.02 -5.51 30.29
N GLY A 155 2.62 -5.68 29.12
CA GLY A 155 2.51 -6.91 28.31
C GLY A 155 1.20 -7.08 27.53
N ARG A 156 0.24 -6.15 27.65
CA ARG A 156 -1.01 -6.16 26.87
C ARG A 156 -0.96 -5.21 25.68
N CYS A 157 -1.86 -5.44 24.73
CA CYS A 157 -2.14 -4.54 23.63
C CYS A 157 -3.23 -3.53 24.03
N VAL A 158 -3.30 -2.41 23.32
CA VAL A 158 -4.38 -1.43 23.51
C VAL A 158 -5.64 -1.94 22.79
N ASP A 159 -6.55 -2.57 23.54
CA ASP A 159 -7.65 -3.34 22.96
C ASP A 159 -8.60 -2.50 22.10
N TYR A 160 -8.87 -1.23 22.46
CA TYR A 160 -9.78 -0.37 21.68
C TYR A 160 -9.22 0.03 20.29
N VAL A 161 -7.91 -0.18 20.06
CA VAL A 161 -7.23 0.10 18.79
C VAL A 161 -7.33 -1.09 17.82
N ASN A 162 -7.69 -2.29 18.32
CA ASN A 162 -7.87 -3.50 17.52
C ASN A 162 -9.34 -3.68 17.09
#